data_AF-A0A2D5QS37-F1
#
_entry.id   AF-A0A2D5QS37-F1
#
_cell.length_a   1.000
_cell.length_b   1.000
_cell.length_c   1.000
_cell.angle_alpha   90.00
_cell.angle_beta   90.00
_cell.angle_gamma   90.00
#
_symmetry.space_group_name_H-M   'P 1'
#
loop_
_entity.id
_entity.type
_entity.pdbx_description
1 polymer ?
#
loop_
_entity_poly.entity_id
_entity_poly.type
_entity_poly.pdbx_seq_one_letter_code
_entity_poly.pdbx_strand_id
1 'polypeptide(L)'
;SAHRVPQGSGMYSASKFALKSLTEGLRKELRELRSEIRVGSISPGFVETEFAAHFHRSVEKAEEIYRQYKVLSPDDIANALVYLLFQPAHVQVHDLLLRPTSQES
;
A
#
# COMPACT_ATOMS: atom_id res chain seq x y z
N SER A 1 4.26 6.24 -4.32
CA SER A 1 3.08 5.59 -3.69
C SER A 1 1.91 5.63 -4.68
N ALA A 2 0.83 4.89 -4.46
CA ALA A 2 -0.41 4.98 -5.25
C ALA A 2 -1.22 6.28 -4.98
N HIS A 3 -0.83 7.04 -3.95
CA HIS A 3 -1.57 8.21 -3.47
C HIS A 3 -0.73 9.48 -3.37
N ARG A 4 0.56 9.41 -3.70
CA ARG A 4 1.50 10.54 -3.70
C ARG A 4 2.77 10.20 -4.49
N VAL A 5 3.47 11.24 -4.94
CA VAL A 5 4.74 11.14 -5.69
C VAL A 5 5.87 11.81 -4.90
N PRO A 6 6.48 11.12 -3.92
CA PRO A 6 7.68 11.62 -3.24
C PRO A 6 8.84 11.89 -4.20
N GLN A 7 9.72 12.82 -3.85
CA GLN A 7 10.93 13.10 -4.62
C GLN A 7 11.74 11.82 -4.86
N GLY A 8 12.24 11.64 -6.08
CA GLY A 8 13.02 10.45 -6.48
C GLY A 8 12.20 9.17 -6.69
N SER A 9 10.87 9.22 -6.55
CA SER A 9 10.01 8.03 -6.66
C SER A 9 9.10 8.01 -7.89
N GLY A 10 9.34 8.84 -8.90
CA GLY A 10 8.44 9.05 -10.05
C GLY A 10 7.96 7.77 -10.73
N MET A 11 8.89 6.92 -11.18
CA MET A 11 8.54 5.66 -11.87
C MET A 11 7.85 4.65 -10.96
N TYR A 12 8.30 4.53 -9.71
CA TYR A 12 7.65 3.68 -8.72
C TYR A 12 6.24 4.17 -8.38
N SER A 13 6.05 5.49 -8.28
CA SER A 13 4.74 6.07 -8.04
C SER A 13 3.84 5.84 -9.25
N ALA A 14 4.31 6.07 -10.47
CA ALA A 14 3.56 5.79 -11.70
C ALA A 14 3.06 4.33 -11.74
N SER A 15 3.89 3.35 -11.41
CA SER A 15 3.45 1.94 -11.36
C SER A 15 2.40 1.68 -10.29
N LYS A 16 2.50 2.35 -9.13
CA LYS A 16 1.51 2.21 -8.05
C LYS A 16 0.20 2.96 -8.34
N PHE A 17 0.23 4.09 -9.03
CA PHE A 17 -0.97 4.75 -9.55
C PHE A 17 -1.66 3.89 -10.62
N ALA A 18 -0.88 3.25 -11.52
CA ALA A 18 -1.42 2.30 -12.48
C ALA A 18 -2.09 1.10 -11.79
N LEU A 19 -1.44 0.53 -10.76
CA LEU A 19 -2.04 -0.54 -9.95
C LEU A 19 -3.39 -0.12 -9.35
N LYS A 20 -3.49 1.09 -8.77
CA LYS A 20 -4.75 1.60 -8.23
C LYS A 20 -5.85 1.69 -9.30
N SER A 21 -5.50 2.17 -10.49
CA SER A 21 -6.43 2.22 -11.62
C SER A 21 -6.90 0.83 -12.04
N LEU A 22 -5.98 -0.13 -12.14
CA LEU A 22 -6.29 -1.53 -12.48
C LEU A 22 -7.19 -2.19 -11.43
N THR A 23 -6.92 -1.98 -10.14
CA THR A 23 -7.74 -2.50 -9.04
C THR A 23 -9.17 -1.98 -9.12
N GLU A 24 -9.36 -0.67 -9.36
CA GLU A 24 -10.70 -0.09 -9.50
C GLU A 24 -11.41 -0.52 -10.78
N GLY A 25 -10.68 -0.67 -11.89
CA GLY A 25 -11.22 -1.21 -13.15
C GLY A 25 -11.76 -2.62 -12.98
N LEU A 26 -10.92 -3.53 -12.48
CA LEU A 26 -11.32 -4.93 -12.24
C LEU A 26 -12.49 -5.04 -11.28
N ARG A 27 -12.51 -4.22 -10.22
CA ARG A 27 -13.63 -4.18 -9.27
C ARG A 27 -14.94 -3.85 -9.99
N LYS A 28 -14.94 -2.83 -10.87
CA LYS A 28 -16.13 -2.43 -11.65
C LYS A 28 -16.58 -3.52 -12.62
N GLU A 29 -15.66 -4.11 -13.37
CA GLU A 29 -15.95 -5.22 -14.29
C GLU A 29 -16.62 -6.40 -13.56
N LEU A 30 -16.13 -6.76 -12.37
CA LEU A 30 -16.75 -7.81 -11.54
C LEU A 30 -18.14 -7.43 -11.02
N ARG A 31 -18.40 -6.12 -10.77
CA ARG A 31 -19.73 -5.65 -10.39
C ARG A 31 -20.71 -5.76 -11.56
N GLU A 32 -20.29 -5.42 -12.77
CA GLU A 32 -21.10 -5.55 -13.99
C GLU A 32 -21.50 -7.01 -14.24
N LEU A 33 -20.59 -7.94 -13.94
CA LEU A 33 -20.84 -9.40 -14.00
C LEU A 33 -21.66 -9.95 -12.82
N ARG A 34 -22.11 -9.10 -11.88
CA ARG A 34 -22.81 -9.51 -10.64
C ARG A 34 -22.05 -10.56 -9.83
N SER A 35 -20.71 -10.55 -9.91
CA SER A 35 -19.86 -11.46 -9.12
C SER A 35 -19.93 -11.12 -7.64
N GLU A 36 -19.63 -12.05 -6.75
CA GLU A 36 -19.43 -11.78 -5.31
C GLU A 36 -17.94 -11.63 -4.94
N ILE A 37 -17.03 -11.71 -5.93
CA ILE A 37 -15.59 -11.53 -5.72
C ILE A 37 -15.30 -10.09 -5.29
N ARG A 38 -14.62 -9.95 -4.14
CA ARG A 38 -14.17 -8.67 -3.61
C ARG A 38 -12.77 -8.31 -4.13
N VAL A 39 -12.57 -7.05 -4.48
CA VAL A 39 -11.27 -6.53 -4.96
C VAL A 39 -10.90 -5.28 -4.18
N GLY A 40 -9.79 -5.32 -3.45
CA GLY A 40 -9.28 -4.18 -2.69
C GLY A 40 -7.76 -4.12 -2.68
N SER A 41 -7.23 -2.97 -2.28
CA SER A 41 -5.79 -2.73 -2.15
C SER A 41 -5.36 -2.43 -0.72
N ILE A 42 -4.10 -2.72 -0.42
CA ILE A 42 -3.42 -2.23 0.78
C ILE A 42 -2.32 -1.29 0.33
N SER A 43 -2.39 -0.05 0.81
CA SER A 43 -1.58 1.07 0.36
C SER A 43 -0.71 1.60 1.51
N PRO A 44 0.42 0.96 1.82
CA PRO A 44 1.28 1.37 2.93
C PRO A 44 2.11 2.63 2.64
N GLY A 45 2.49 3.30 3.72
CA GLY A 45 3.57 4.28 3.80
C GLY A 45 4.94 3.62 3.94
N PHE A 46 5.82 4.20 4.76
CA PHE A 46 7.10 3.55 5.09
C PHE A 46 6.89 2.33 5.98
N VAL A 47 7.48 1.21 5.57
CA VAL A 47 7.49 -0.06 6.28
C VAL A 47 8.93 -0.55 6.38
N GLU A 48 9.33 -1.00 7.57
CA GLU A 48 10.64 -1.58 7.83
C GLU A 48 10.72 -2.98 7.18
N THR A 49 11.34 -3.02 6.01
CA THR A 49 11.52 -4.22 5.18
C THR A 49 12.80 -4.07 4.36
N GLU A 50 13.21 -5.12 3.66
CA GLU A 50 14.33 -5.05 2.71
C GLU A 50 14.06 -4.10 1.52
N PHE A 51 12.79 -3.70 1.31
CA PHE A 51 12.37 -2.87 0.18
C PHE A 51 13.14 -1.56 0.08
N ALA A 52 13.31 -0.82 1.19
CA ALA A 52 13.95 0.50 1.12
C ALA A 52 15.42 0.38 0.70
N ALA A 53 16.13 -0.64 1.19
CA ALA A 53 17.53 -0.89 0.83
C ALA A 53 17.67 -1.20 -0.68
N HIS A 54 16.79 -2.04 -1.21
CA HIS A 54 16.76 -2.33 -2.65
C HIS A 54 16.34 -1.12 -3.50
N PHE A 55 15.33 -0.38 -3.05
CA PHE A 55 14.79 0.77 -3.76
C PHE A 55 15.82 1.90 -3.87
N HIS A 56 16.53 2.19 -2.77
CA HIS A 56 17.56 3.22 -2.72
C HIS A 56 18.95 2.73 -3.13
N ARG A 57 19.12 1.40 -3.34
CA ARG A 57 20.42 0.74 -3.60
C ARG A 57 21.47 1.08 -2.52
N SER A 58 21.04 1.19 -1.28
CA SER A 58 21.88 1.53 -0.12
C SER A 58 21.17 1.13 1.16
N VAL A 59 21.86 0.35 2.00
CA VAL A 59 21.38 -0.04 3.33
C VAL A 59 21.37 1.17 4.26
N GLU A 60 22.39 2.02 4.15
CA GLU A 60 22.55 3.22 4.97
C GLU A 60 21.38 4.19 4.79
N LYS A 61 20.94 4.40 3.55
CA LYS A 61 19.75 5.24 3.26
C LYS A 61 18.46 4.64 3.79
N ALA A 62 18.33 3.31 3.77
CA ALA A 62 17.17 2.64 4.34
C ALA A 62 17.14 2.82 5.86
N GLU A 63 18.26 2.59 6.53
CA GLU A 63 18.40 2.81 7.97
C GLU A 63 18.16 4.27 8.37
N GLU A 64 18.63 5.23 7.58
CA GLU A 64 18.38 6.65 7.83
C GLU A 64 16.88 6.95 7.88
N ILE A 65 16.09 6.44 6.91
CA ILE A 65 14.64 6.59 6.88
C ILE A 65 14.00 5.97 8.14
N TYR A 66 14.43 4.76 8.52
CA TYR A 66 13.85 4.03 9.65
C TYR A 66 14.21 4.65 11.01
N ARG A 67 15.31 5.40 11.10
CA ARG A 67 15.72 6.11 12.33
C ARG A 67 15.02 7.45 12.53
N GLN A 68 14.44 8.05 11.48
CA GLN A 68 13.78 9.36 11.57
C GLN A 68 12.54 9.32 12.48
N TYR A 69 11.78 8.23 12.46
CA TYR A 69 10.61 7.99 13.31
C TYR A 69 10.20 6.52 13.25
N LYS A 70 9.31 6.09 14.16
CA LYS A 70 8.75 4.74 14.15
C LYS A 70 7.93 4.50 12.89
N VAL A 71 8.48 3.75 11.94
CA VAL A 71 7.79 3.31 10.71
C VAL A 71 6.88 2.10 10.99
N LEU A 72 6.10 1.69 9.98
CA LEU A 72 5.27 0.47 10.08
C LEU A 72 6.16 -0.77 10.07
N SER A 73 5.68 -1.84 10.70
CA SER A 73 6.25 -3.18 10.65
C SER A 73 5.54 -4.05 9.60
N PRO A 74 6.13 -5.17 9.17
CA PRO A 74 5.43 -6.18 8.37
C PRO A 74 4.14 -6.69 9.03
N ASP A 75 4.14 -6.80 10.36
CA ASP A 75 2.98 -7.24 11.13
C ASP A 75 1.81 -6.24 11.05
N ASP A 76 2.09 -4.93 10.98
CA ASP A 76 1.04 -3.92 10.76
C ASP A 76 0.35 -4.13 9.40
N ILE A 77 1.11 -4.53 8.38
CA ILE A 77 0.57 -4.84 7.05
C ILE A 77 -0.22 -6.16 7.07
N ALA A 78 0.29 -7.17 7.78
CA ALA A 78 -0.41 -8.45 7.96
C ALA A 78 -1.75 -8.25 8.69
N ASN A 79 -1.79 -7.41 9.73
CA ASN A 79 -3.02 -7.07 10.44
C ASN A 79 -4.04 -6.35 9.55
N ALA A 80 -3.58 -5.44 8.68
CA ALA A 80 -4.44 -4.79 7.68
C ALA A 80 -5.02 -5.80 6.67
N LEU A 81 -4.22 -6.80 6.26
CA LEU A 81 -4.69 -7.89 5.39
C LEU A 81 -5.74 -8.75 6.10
N VAL A 82 -5.50 -9.14 7.36
CA VAL A 82 -6.47 -9.87 8.18
C VAL A 82 -7.77 -9.07 8.29
N TYR A 83 -7.70 -7.78 8.60
CA TYR A 83 -8.89 -6.92 8.63
C TYR A 83 -9.67 -6.96 7.31
N LEU A 84 -8.99 -6.84 6.16
CA LEU A 84 -9.61 -6.87 4.84
C LEU A 84 -10.32 -8.21 4.57
N LEU A 85 -9.67 -9.33 4.89
CA LEU A 85 -10.19 -10.67 4.65
C LEU A 85 -11.41 -11.00 5.52
N PHE A 86 -11.39 -10.59 6.79
CA PHE A 86 -12.41 -10.93 7.79
C PHE A 86 -13.69 -10.10 7.70
N GLN A 87 -13.77 -9.13 6.78
CA GLN A 87 -15.02 -8.41 6.57
C GLN A 87 -16.14 -9.35 6.07
N PRO A 88 -17.41 -9.10 6.42
CA PRO A 88 -18.54 -9.86 5.88
C PRO A 88 -18.54 -9.89 4.34
N ALA A 89 -19.12 -10.93 3.74
CA ALA A 89 -19.10 -11.13 2.28
C ALA A 89 -19.70 -9.94 1.50
N HIS A 90 -20.71 -9.26 2.06
CA HIS A 90 -21.34 -8.07 1.46
C HIS A 90 -20.55 -6.77 1.66
N VAL A 91 -19.46 -6.79 2.42
CA VAL A 91 -18.62 -5.62 2.70
C VAL A 91 -17.40 -5.64 1.78
N GLN A 92 -17.30 -4.61 0.95
CA GLN A 92 -16.19 -4.35 0.05
C GLN A 92 -15.29 -3.26 0.64
N VAL A 93 -14.06 -3.61 1.02
CA VAL A 93 -13.01 -2.65 1.37
C VAL A 93 -12.26 -2.30 0.08
N HIS A 94 -12.31 -1.04 -0.35
CA HIS A 94 -11.67 -0.62 -1.60
C HIS A 94 -10.17 -0.44 -1.44
N ASP A 95 -9.76 0.31 -0.40
CA ASP A 95 -8.36 0.58 -0.14
C ASP A 95 -8.12 0.80 1.35
N LEU A 96 -7.01 0.26 1.84
CA LEU A 96 -6.49 0.51 3.18
C LEU A 96 -5.20 1.31 3.08
N LEU A 97 -5.32 2.62 3.31
CA LEU A 97 -4.18 3.52 3.36
C LEU A 97 -3.69 3.65 4.80
N LEU A 98 -2.49 3.17 5.05
CA LEU A 98 -1.84 3.18 6.36
C LEU A 98 -0.48 3.84 6.26
N ARG A 99 -0.18 4.72 7.21
CA ARG A 99 1.09 5.44 7.29
C ARG A 99 1.54 5.52 8.75
N PRO A 100 2.86 5.58 9.01
CA PRO A 100 3.36 6.03 10.29
C PRO A 100 2.74 7.39 10.63
N THR A 101 2.34 7.58 11.88
CA THR A 101 1.71 8.84 12.34
C THR A 101 2.63 10.05 12.19
N SER A 102 3.93 9.84 12.28
CA SER A 102 4.97 10.86 12.06
C SER A 102 5.34 11.06 10.58
N GLN A 103 4.77 10.30 9.65
CA GLN A 103 5.05 10.47 8.23
C GLN A 103 4.28 11.68 7.69
N GLU A 104 4.99 12.73 7.27
CA GLU A 104 4.40 13.87 6.58
C GLU A 104 3.74 13.45 5.26
N SER A 105 2.63 14.12 4.92
CA SER A 105 1.77 13.79 3.77
C SER A 105 2.43 14.14 2.43
#